data_AF-A0A939FKT3-F1
#
_entry.id   AF-A0A939FKT3-F1
#
_cell.length_a   1.000
_cell.length_b   1.000
_cell.length_c   1.000
_cell.angle_alpha   90.00
_cell.angle_beta   90.00
_cell.angle_gamma   90.00
#
_symmetry.space_group_name_H-M   'P 1'
#
loop_
_entity.id
_entity.type
_entity.pdbx_description
1 polymer ?
#
loop_
_entity_poly.entity_id
_entity_poly.type
_entity_poly.pdbx_seq_one_letter_code
_entity_poly.pdbx_strand_id
1 'polypeptide(L)'
;MRRIDASKFRGKPQNYVAELSATTEELEGLWGPNEITWDDLGPWFTFAFALNDGILAALVREVENAPNPGYILTAIGESPLAEILEAFLRESGFDAGRVQRRGFE
;
A
#
# COMPACT_ATOMS: atom_id res chain seq x y z
N MET A 1 12.03 4.73 -2.69
CA MET A 1 11.06 3.75 -3.21
C MET A 1 10.96 3.82 -4.72
N ARG A 2 10.51 2.72 -5.34
CA ARG A 2 10.27 2.62 -6.78
C ARG A 2 8.95 1.91 -7.04
N ARG A 3 8.09 2.47 -7.90
CA ARG A 3 6.89 1.78 -8.42
C ARG A 3 7.31 0.53 -9.21
N ILE A 4 6.62 -0.58 -9.00
CA ILE A 4 6.84 -1.86 -9.70
C ILE A 4 5.51 -2.38 -10.24
N ASP A 5 5.50 -3.20 -11.29
CA ASP A 5 4.25 -3.84 -11.74
C ASP A 5 3.58 -4.60 -10.59
N ALA A 6 2.26 -4.52 -10.45
CA ALA A 6 1.53 -5.20 -9.38
C ALA A 6 1.71 -6.72 -9.46
N SER A 7 1.93 -7.27 -10.66
CA SER A 7 2.31 -8.68 -10.85
C SER A 7 3.61 -9.09 -10.15
N LYS A 8 4.49 -8.14 -9.79
CA LYS A 8 5.73 -8.37 -9.04
C LYS A 8 5.54 -8.26 -7.52
N PHE A 9 4.41 -7.72 -7.05
CA PHE A 9 4.04 -7.75 -5.64
C PHE A 9 3.52 -9.14 -5.26
N ARG A 10 4.46 -10.07 -5.02
CA ARG A 10 4.16 -11.47 -4.69
C ARG A 10 5.05 -11.94 -3.55
N GLY A 11 4.48 -12.76 -2.68
CA GLY A 11 5.19 -13.44 -1.61
C GLY A 11 4.29 -13.65 -0.39
N LYS A 12 4.86 -14.18 0.68
CA LYS A 12 4.18 -14.40 1.96
C LYS A 12 5.17 -14.20 3.12
N PRO A 13 4.70 -13.84 4.33
CA PRO A 13 3.33 -13.41 4.62
C PRO A 13 3.04 -12.03 3.99
N GLN A 14 1.76 -11.75 3.73
CA GLN A 14 1.27 -10.43 3.34
C GLN A 14 0.59 -9.81 4.56
N ASN A 15 1.16 -8.73 5.08
CA ASN A 15 0.73 -8.13 6.34
C ASN A 15 -0.02 -6.83 6.11
N TYR A 16 -1.04 -6.58 6.93
CA TYR A 16 -1.68 -5.28 7.05
C TYR A 16 -0.79 -4.35 7.86
N VAL A 17 -0.29 -3.28 7.24
CA VAL A 17 0.64 -2.33 7.90
C VAL A 17 -0.14 -1.15 8.47
N ALA A 18 -0.96 -0.50 7.64
CA ALA A 18 -1.74 0.68 8.02
C ALA A 18 -2.88 0.96 7.03
N GLU A 19 -3.80 1.83 7.42
CA GLU A 19 -4.77 2.48 6.54
C GLU A 19 -4.39 3.96 6.40
N LEU A 20 -4.31 4.44 5.15
CA LEU A 20 -3.91 5.80 4.80
C LEU A 20 -5.05 6.58 4.15
N SER A 21 -5.18 7.84 4.53
CA SER A 21 -6.06 8.80 3.89
C SER A 21 -5.46 9.29 2.56
N ALA A 22 -6.00 8.78 1.45
CA ALA A 22 -5.65 9.19 0.09
C ALA A 22 -6.78 8.88 -0.88
N THR A 23 -6.92 9.68 -1.94
CA THR A 23 -7.85 9.38 -3.05
C THR A 23 -7.12 8.72 -4.21
N THR A 24 -7.85 8.03 -5.08
CA THR A 24 -7.26 7.41 -6.28
C THR A 24 -6.61 8.46 -7.17
N GLU A 25 -7.26 9.61 -7.37
CA GLU A 25 -6.76 10.70 -8.21
C GLU A 25 -5.43 11.26 -7.68
N GLU A 26 -5.30 11.37 -6.36
CA GLU A 26 -4.06 11.77 -5.71
C GLU A 26 -2.93 10.76 -5.99
N LEU A 27 -3.19 9.47 -5.77
CA LEU A 27 -2.18 8.43 -5.97
C LEU A 27 -1.78 8.31 -7.45
N GLU A 28 -2.74 8.46 -8.36
CA GLU A 28 -2.47 8.45 -9.79
C GLU A 28 -1.66 9.67 -10.26
N GLY A 29 -1.91 10.83 -9.65
CA GLY A 29 -1.10 12.03 -9.89
C GLY A 29 0.37 11.87 -9.47
N LEU A 30 0.65 11.04 -8.46
CA LEU A 30 2.00 10.79 -7.95
C LEU A 30 2.73 9.67 -8.69
N TRP A 31 2.03 8.57 -8.97
CA TRP A 31 2.65 7.31 -9.40
C TRP A 31 2.12 6.74 -10.71
N GLY A 32 1.29 7.50 -11.43
CA GLY A 32 0.62 7.04 -12.64
C GLY A 32 -0.56 6.11 -12.33
N PRO A 33 -1.20 5.54 -13.35
CA PRO A 33 -2.45 4.81 -13.19
C PRO A 33 -2.34 3.63 -12.21
N ASN A 34 -3.43 3.38 -11.49
CA ASN A 34 -3.56 2.16 -10.69
C ASN A 34 -3.56 0.91 -11.60
N GLU A 35 -3.19 -0.23 -11.03
CA GLU A 35 -3.42 -1.55 -11.64
C GLU A 35 -4.59 -2.24 -10.93
N ILE A 36 -5.37 -3.04 -11.66
CA ILE A 36 -6.41 -3.87 -11.04
C ILE A 36 -5.84 -5.26 -10.76
N THR A 37 -5.75 -5.63 -9.49
CA THR A 37 -5.41 -6.99 -9.05
C THR A 37 -6.63 -7.70 -8.49
N TRP A 38 -6.57 -9.03 -8.40
CA TRP A 38 -7.67 -9.87 -7.94
C TRP A 38 -7.21 -10.80 -6.82
N ASP A 39 -8.05 -10.94 -5.81
CA ASP A 39 -7.97 -12.01 -4.80
C ASP A 39 -9.34 -12.66 -4.60
N ASP A 40 -9.48 -13.50 -3.57
CA ASP A 40 -10.74 -14.20 -3.27
C ASP A 40 -11.87 -13.27 -2.79
N LEU A 41 -11.56 -12.00 -2.49
CA LEU A 41 -12.53 -10.99 -2.04
C LEU A 41 -13.01 -10.08 -3.17
N GLY A 42 -12.26 -9.96 -4.26
CA GLY A 42 -12.68 -9.21 -5.44
C GLY A 42 -11.56 -8.45 -6.15
N PRO A 43 -11.92 -7.46 -6.98
CA PRO A 43 -10.96 -6.57 -7.63
C PRO A 43 -10.45 -5.46 -6.69
N TRP A 44 -9.17 -5.14 -6.81
CA TRP A 44 -8.48 -4.12 -6.01
C TRP A 44 -7.71 -3.15 -6.91
N PHE A 45 -7.87 -1.85 -6.68
CA PHE A 45 -6.91 -0.86 -7.14
C PHE A 45 -5.62 -1.02 -6.38
N THR A 46 -4.52 -1.17 -7.11
CA THR A 46 -3.21 -1.52 -6.54
C THR A 46 -2.12 -0.61 -7.06
N PHE A 47 -1.36 -0.05 -6.13
CA PHE A 47 -0.09 0.60 -6.36
C PHE A 47 1.00 -0.17 -5.62
N ALA A 48 1.78 -0.96 -6.34
CA ALA A 48 2.88 -1.76 -5.81
C ALA A 48 4.24 -1.05 -5.90
N PHE A 49 5.05 -1.24 -4.88
CA PHE A 49 6.34 -0.60 -4.70
C PHE A 49 7.41 -1.58 -4.19
N ALA A 50 8.65 -1.30 -4.55
CA ALA A 50 9.83 -1.76 -3.83
C ALA A 50 10.39 -0.57 -3.03
N LEU A 51 10.46 -0.71 -1.71
CA LEU A 51 11.15 0.25 -0.83
C LEU A 51 12.67 0.14 -1.02
N ASN A 52 13.42 1.14 -0.54
CA ASN A 52 14.87 1.19 -0.79
C ASN A 52 15.65 0.06 -0.09
N ASP A 53 15.10 -0.52 0.96
CA ASP A 53 15.63 -1.70 1.66
C ASP A 53 15.24 -3.04 0.99
N GLY A 54 14.49 -2.98 -0.12
CA GLY A 54 14.04 -4.15 -0.87
C GLY A 54 12.69 -4.72 -0.41
N ILE A 55 12.06 -4.14 0.62
CA ILE A 55 10.72 -4.56 1.06
C ILE A 55 9.70 -4.29 -0.04
N LEU A 56 8.83 -5.26 -0.31
CA LEU A 56 7.71 -5.08 -1.22
C LEU A 56 6.50 -4.58 -0.43
N ALA A 57 5.95 -3.45 -0.86
CA ALA A 57 4.77 -2.84 -0.27
C ALA A 57 3.74 -2.50 -1.36
N ALA A 58 2.46 -2.45 -1.00
CA ALA A 58 1.42 -2.01 -1.90
C ALA A 58 0.37 -1.17 -1.16
N LEU A 59 -0.15 -0.15 -1.85
CA LEU A 59 -1.39 0.50 -1.49
C LEU A 59 -2.52 -0.20 -2.25
N VAL A 60 -3.50 -0.73 -1.52
CA VAL A 60 -4.65 -1.43 -2.09
C VAL A 60 -5.97 -0.85 -1.60
N ARG A 61 -6.95 -0.78 -2.50
CA ARG A 61 -8.32 -0.37 -2.20
C ARG A 61 -9.29 -1.21 -3.03
N GLU A 62 -10.29 -1.78 -2.38
CA GLU A 62 -11.31 -2.59 -3.07
C GLU A 62 -12.15 -1.68 -4.00
N VAL A 63 -12.49 -2.16 -5.19
CA VAL A 63 -13.04 -1.33 -6.27
C VAL A 63 -14.54 -1.04 -6.09
N GLU A 64 -15.33 -2.02 -5.66
CA GLU A 64 -16.79 -1.97 -5.75
C GLU A 64 -17.47 -1.47 -4.46
N ASN A 65 -16.90 -1.80 -3.31
CA ASN A 65 -17.47 -1.71 -1.97
C ASN A 65 -16.44 -1.22 -0.94
N ALA A 66 -15.56 -0.30 -1.31
CA ALA A 66 -14.59 0.29 -0.37
C ALA A 66 -15.31 0.86 0.88
N PRO A 67 -15.09 0.31 2.08
CA PRO A 67 -15.86 0.68 3.27
C PRO A 67 -15.55 2.10 3.75
N ASN A 68 -14.36 2.63 3.45
CA ASN A 68 -13.92 3.98 3.80
C ASN A 68 -13.14 4.63 2.63
N PRO A 69 -13.08 5.98 2.58
CA PRO A 69 -12.13 6.67 1.72
C PRO A 69 -10.71 6.47 2.26
N GLY A 70 -9.91 5.68 1.54
CA GLY A 70 -8.51 5.43 1.89
C GLY A 70 -7.93 4.22 1.18
N TYR A 71 -6.64 4.00 1.42
CA TYR A 71 -5.88 2.86 0.91
C TYR A 71 -5.24 2.10 2.06
N ILE A 72 -5.28 0.77 1.96
CA ILE A 72 -4.57 -0.12 2.86
C ILE A 72 -3.12 -0.22 2.38
N LEU A 73 -2.18 0.13 3.26
CA LEU A 73 -0.78 -0.22 3.09
C LEU A 73 -0.57 -1.66 3.56
N THR A 74 -0.12 -2.51 2.65
CA THR A 74 0.27 -3.89 2.91
C THR A 74 1.71 -4.14 2.49
N ALA A 75 2.37 -5.11 3.11
CA ALA A 75 3.75 -5.47 2.78
C ALA A 75 4.02 -6.97 2.86
N ILE A 76 4.99 -7.42 2.06
CA ILE A 76 5.45 -8.81 2.04
C ILE A 76 6.68 -8.99 2.93
N GLY A 77 6.68 -10.05 3.74
CA GLY A 77 7.83 -10.47 4.54
C GLY A 77 7.60 -10.35 6.04
N GLU A 78 8.67 -10.41 6.83
CA GLU A 78 8.61 -10.49 8.29
C GLU A 78 9.21 -9.26 9.00
N SER A 79 9.55 -8.21 8.25
CA SER A 79 10.08 -6.98 8.83
C SER A 79 9.07 -6.33 9.78
N PRO A 80 9.52 -5.66 10.86
CA PRO A 80 8.63 -5.00 11.81
C PRO A 80 7.70 -4.00 11.13
N LEU A 81 6.38 -4.11 11.37
CA LEU A 81 5.37 -3.31 10.66
C LEU A 81 5.54 -1.80 10.89
N ALA A 82 5.99 -1.40 12.07
CA ALA A 82 6.31 0.00 12.37
C ALA A 82 7.43 0.55 11.49
N GLU A 83 8.51 -0.23 11.30
CA GLU A 83 9.64 0.15 10.45
C GLU A 83 9.23 0.24 8.98
N ILE A 84 8.38 -0.68 8.50
CA ILE A 84 7.82 -0.64 7.15
C ILE A 84 6.99 0.63 6.95
N LEU A 85 6.13 0.98 7.91
CA LEU A 85 5.32 2.19 7.84
C LEU A 85 6.20 3.45 7.79
N GLU A 86 7.19 3.55 8.67
CA GLU A 86 8.13 4.68 8.70
C GLU A 86 8.94 4.79 7.40
N ALA A 87 9.42 3.66 6.86
CA ALA A 87 10.12 3.62 5.59
C ALA A 87 9.22 4.07 4.44
N PHE A 88 7.99 3.57 4.38
CA PHE A 88 7.02 3.97 3.37
C PHE A 88 6.71 5.47 3.43
N LEU A 89 6.38 6.01 4.60
CA LEU A 89 6.05 7.45 4.76
C LEU A 89 7.23 8.34 4.35
N ARG A 90 8.44 8.01 4.83
CA ARG A 90 9.66 8.74 4.47
C ARG A 90 9.95 8.72 2.98
N GLU A 91 9.79 7.57 2.33
CA GLU A 91 10.13 7.40 0.92
C GLU A 91 9.05 7.92 -0.04
N SER A 92 7.78 7.89 0.37
CA SER A 92 6.64 8.40 -0.40
C SER A 92 6.45 9.90 -0.26
N GLY A 93 7.00 10.50 0.81
CA GLY A 93 6.75 11.89 1.18
C GLY A 93 5.38 12.11 1.82
N PHE A 94 4.67 11.04 2.21
CA PHE A 94 3.40 11.15 2.92
C PHE A 94 3.62 11.61 4.36
N ASP A 95 2.76 12.52 4.80
CA ASP A 95 2.72 12.98 6.19
C ASP A 95 2.13 11.92 7.12
N ALA A 96 2.66 11.83 8.35
CA ALA A 96 2.19 10.88 9.36
C ALA A 96 0.72 11.09 9.76
N GLY A 97 0.19 12.32 9.63
CA GLY A 97 -1.22 12.64 9.85
C GLY A 97 -2.18 12.02 8.85
N ARG A 98 -1.67 11.40 7.77
CA ARG A 98 -2.48 10.61 6.84
C ARG A 98 -2.75 9.19 7.33
N VAL A 99 -2.06 8.71 8.35
CA VAL A 99 -2.28 7.38 8.92
C VAL A 99 -3.58 7.41 9.74
N GLN A 100 -4.62 6.73 9.25
CA GLN A 100 -5.91 6.63 9.94
C GLN A 100 -5.91 5.49 10.96
N ARG A 101 -5.20 4.39 10.66
CA ARG A 101 -5.12 3.20 11.51
C ARG A 101 -3.79 2.48 11.31
N ARG A 102 -3.24 1.91 12.38
CA ARG A 102 -2.04 1.05 12.36
C ARG A 102 -2.41 -0.42 12.54
N GLY A 103 -1.63 -1.31 11.93
CA GLY A 103 -1.82 -2.77 12.01
C GLY A 103 -1.15 -3.45 13.20
N PHE A 104 -0.54 -2.70 14.12
CA PHE A 104 0.37 -3.22 15.15
C PHE A 104 0.23 -2.51 16.51
N GLU A 105 -0.92 -1.88 16.76
CA GLU A 105 -1.27 -1.29 18.07
C GLU A 105 -1.93 -2.29 19.01
#